data_AF-E6MJS0-F1
#
_entry.id   AF-E6MJS0-F1
#
_cell.length_a   1.000
_cell.length_b   1.000
_cell.length_c   1.000
_cell.angle_alpha   90.00
_cell.angle_beta   90.00
_cell.angle_gamma   90.00
#
_symmetry.space_group_name_H-M   'P 1'
#
loop_
_entity.id
_entity.type
_entity.pdbx_description
1 polymer ?
#
loop_
_entity_poly.entity_id
_entity_poly.type
_entity_poly.pdbx_seq_one_letter_code
_entity_poly.pdbx_strand_id
1 'polypeptide(L)' 'MLVSQIIAAHPAAADFLIQDCGMGCIYCPSSQMETLAQAAMVHGLDGEDVCAALNDYLIDAAMIKAEEL' A
#
# COMPACT_ATOMS: atom_id res chain seq x y z
N MET A 1 -7.29 -2.29 6.38
CA MET A 1 -6.97 -1.01 7.07
C MET A 1 -7.34 0.16 6.15
N LEU A 2 -7.49 1.38 6.69
CA LEU A 2 -7.60 2.58 5.85
C LEU A 2 -6.24 2.92 5.22
N VAL A 3 -6.25 3.49 4.03
CA VAL A 3 -5.04 3.91 3.32
C VAL A 3 -4.20 4.88 4.16
N SER A 4 -4.84 5.86 4.80
CA SER A 4 -4.15 6.82 5.69
C SER A 4 -3.40 6.13 6.85
N GLN A 5 -4.01 5.12 7.45
CA GLN A 5 -3.41 4.36 8.54
C GLN A 5 -2.23 3.52 8.06
N ILE A 6 -2.35 2.91 6.87
CA ILE A 6 -1.29 2.11 6.26
C ILE A 6 -0.07 2.99 5.99
N ILE A 7 -0.25 4.13 5.32
CA ILE A 7 0.86 5.03 4.95
C ILE A 7 1.50 5.65 6.20
N ALA A 8 0.72 6.01 7.21
CA ALA A 8 1.26 6.55 8.45
C ALA A 8 2.12 5.52 9.20
N ALA A 9 1.71 4.25 9.21
CA ALA A 9 2.47 3.16 9.83
C ALA A 9 3.68 2.72 8.99
N HIS A 10 3.53 2.73 7.66
CA HIS A 10 4.50 2.23 6.70
C HIS A 10 4.65 3.24 5.55
N PRO A 11 5.48 4.28 5.69
CA PRO A 11 5.66 5.28 4.64
C PRO A 11 6.06 4.68 3.28
N ALA A 12 6.86 3.60 3.30
CA ALA A 12 7.28 2.86 2.11
C ALA A 12 6.12 2.17 1.36
N ALA A 13 4.97 1.96 1.99
CA ALA A 13 3.79 1.41 1.33
C ALA A 13 3.28 2.34 0.22
N ALA A 14 3.39 3.66 0.41
CA ALA A 14 2.93 4.60 -0.59
C ALA A 14 3.75 4.49 -1.88
N ASP A 15 5.06 4.30 -1.78
CA ASP A 15 5.94 4.17 -2.94
C ASP A 15 5.57 2.92 -3.76
N PHE A 16 5.39 1.77 -3.10
CA PHE A 16 4.97 0.53 -3.74
C PHE A 16 3.58 0.66 -4.40
N LEU A 17 2.60 1.21 -3.68
CA LEU A 17 1.25 1.37 -4.21
C LEU A 17 1.22 2.29 -5.44
N ILE A 18 2.06 3.33 -5.48
CA ILE A 18 2.15 4.25 -6.63
C ILE A 18 2.91 3.62 -7.79
N GLN A 19 4.09 3.05 -7.54
CA GLN A 19 5.02 2.64 -8.59
C GLN A 19 4.69 1.26 -9.14
N ASP A 20 4.34 0.31 -8.28
CA ASP A 20 4.12 -1.09 -8.65
C ASP A 20 2.63 -1.42 -8.88
N CYS A 21 1.74 -0.84 -8.07
CA CYS A 21 0.29 -1.05 -8.24
C CYS A 21 -0.41 0.02 -9.10
N GLY A 22 0.28 1.11 -9.47
CA GLY A 22 -0.32 2.17 -10.30
C GLY A 22 -1.41 3.00 -9.60
N MET A 23 -1.47 2.96 -8.26
CA MET A 23 -2.42 3.71 -7.45
C MET A 23 -1.95 5.16 -7.20
N GLY A 24 -1.74 5.93 -8.28
CA GLY A 24 -1.12 7.26 -8.23
C GLY A 24 -1.88 8.32 -7.40
N CYS A 25 -3.17 8.10 -7.10
CA CYS A 25 -3.97 9.01 -6.29
C CYS A 25 -4.08 8.57 -4.81
N ILE A 26 -3.17 7.73 -4.32
CA ILE A 26 -3.22 7.20 -2.95
C ILE A 26 -3.28 8.31 -1.88
N TYR A 27 -2.71 9.49 -2.17
CA TYR A 27 -2.74 10.68 -1.31
C TYR A 27 -3.97 11.60 -1.49
N CYS A 28 -4.89 11.27 -2.40
CA CYS A 28 -6.10 12.06 -2.55
C CYS A 28 -6.99 11.92 -1.30
N PRO A 29 -7.71 12.97 -0.89
CA PRO A 29 -8.55 12.91 0.31
C PRO A 29 -9.58 11.78 0.32
N SER A 30 -10.07 11.35 -0.85
CA SER A 30 -10.99 10.20 -0.97
C SER A 30 -10.30 8.90 -0.60
N SER A 31 -9.19 8.58 -1.28
CA SER A 31 -8.46 7.33 -1.06
C SER A 31 -7.94 7.22 0.38
N GLN A 32 -7.53 8.32 1.00
CA GLN A 32 -7.09 8.34 2.40
C GLN A 32 -8.18 7.89 3.40
N MET A 33 -9.46 8.03 3.03
CA MET A 33 -10.63 7.65 3.83
C MET A 33 -11.22 6.29 3.42
N GLU A 34 -10.66 5.65 2.39
CA GLU A 34 -11.07 4.34 1.90
C GLU A 34 -10.21 3.23 2.52
N THR A 35 -10.74 2.00 2.54
CA THR A 35 -9.86 0.83 2.73
C THR A 35 -8.97 0.65 1.51
N LEU A 36 -7.81 0.00 1.68
CA LEU A 36 -6.91 -0.27 0.55
C LEU A 36 -7.63 -1.02 -0.58
N ALA A 37 -8.44 -2.03 -0.24
CA ALA A 37 -9.23 -2.78 -1.22
C ALA A 37 -10.25 -1.91 -1.97
N GLN A 38 -10.93 -0.98 -1.27
CA GLN A 38 -11.86 -0.05 -1.91
C GLN A 38 -11.14 0.92 -2.87
N ALA A 39 -10.00 1.46 -2.44
CA ALA A 39 -9.19 2.33 -3.29
C ALA A 39 -8.66 1.58 -4.53
N ALA A 40 -8.26 0.31 -4.37
CA ALA A 40 -7.79 -0.54 -5.47
C ALA A 40 -8.88 -0.77 -6.53
N MET A 41 -10.13 -0.97 -6.12
CA MET A 41 -11.26 -1.15 -7.03
C MET A 41 -11.50 0.06 -7.96
N VAL A 42 -11.23 1.30 -7.51
CA VAL A 42 -11.35 2.52 -8.36
C VAL A 42 -10.36 2.48 -9.54
N HIS A 43 -9.25 1.76 -9.37
CA HIS A 43 -8.23 1.55 -10.39
C HIS A 43 -8.42 0.25 -11.18
N GLY A 44 -9.52 -0.48 -10.97
CA GLY A 44 -9.79 -1.75 -11.65
C GLY A 44 -8.89 -2.90 -11.19
N LEU A 45 -8.34 -2.80 -9.98
CA LEU A 45 -7.51 -3.83 -9.36
C LEU A 45 -8.33 -4.69 -8.41
N ASP A 46 -7.92 -5.95 -8.25
CA ASP A 46 -8.45 -6.80 -7.20
C ASP A 46 -7.88 -6.36 -5.84
N GLY A 47 -8.77 -6.10 -4.87
CA GLY A 47 -8.38 -5.55 -3.59
C GLY A 47 -7.60 -6.53 -2.71
N GLU A 48 -7.86 -7.83 -2.81
CA GLU A 48 -7.15 -8.85 -2.06
C GLU A 48 -5.74 -9.05 -2.63
N ASP A 49 -5.60 -9.07 -3.96
CA ASP A 49 -4.30 -9.17 -4.62
C ASP A 49 -3.39 -7.99 -4.24
N VAL A 50 -3.91 -6.76 -4.23
CA VAL A 50 -3.15 -5.57 -3.80
C VAL A 50 -2.75 -5.65 -2.33
N CYS A 51 -3.65 -6.14 -1.46
CA CYS A 51 -3.34 -6.30 -0.04
C CYS A 51 -2.26 -7.37 0.18
N ALA A 52 -2.33 -8.49 -0.53
CA ALA A 52 -1.33 -9.55 -0.46
C ALA A 52 0.05 -9.04 -0.92
N ALA A 53 0.10 -8.42 -2.10
CA ALA A 53 1.34 -7.89 -2.66
C ALA A 53 1.99 -6.83 -1.77
N LEU A 54 1.19 -5.94 -1.16
CA LEU A 54 1.70 -4.96 -0.21
C LEU A 54 2.27 -5.62 1.06
N ASN A 55 1.61 -6.65 1.59
CA ASN A 55 2.11 -7.35 2.77
C ASN A 55 3.44 -8.05 2.49
N ASP A 56 3.56 -8.72 1.35
CA ASP A 56 4.81 -9.37 0.93
C ASP A 56 5.94 -8.35 0.81
N TYR A 57 5.69 -7.21 0.14
CA TYR A 57 6.65 -6.11 0.05
C TYR A 57 7.09 -5.59 1.42
N LEU A 58 6.17 -5.41 2.36
CA LEU A 58 6.49 -4.90 3.69
C LEU A 58 7.27 -5.92 4.55
N ILE A 59 7.02 -7.21 4.36
CA ILE A 59 7.81 -8.28 5.00
C ILE A 59 9.23 -8.26 4.46
N ASP A 60 9.41 -8.24 3.14
CA ASP A 60 10.72 -8.24 2.50
C ASP A 60 11.52 -6.98 2.90
N ALA A 61 10.88 -5.80 2.86
CA ALA A 61 11.51 -4.55 3.28
C ALA A 61 11.91 -4.55 4.77
N ALA A 62 11.15 -5.22 5.63
CA ALA A 62 11.49 -5.37 7.05
C ALA A 62 12.64 -6.36 7.27
N MET A 63 12.70 -7.45 6.51
CA MET A 63 13.79 -8.44 6.59
C MET A 63 15.12 -7.84 6.15
N ILE A 64 15.15 -7.09 5.04
CA ILE A 64 16.35 -6.39 4.57
C ILE A 64 16.89 -5.46 5.65
N LYS A 65 16.03 -4.65 6.27
CA LYS A 65 16.43 -3.75 7.36
C LYS A 65 16.96 -4.49 8.60
N ALA A 66 16.49 -5.70 8.86
CA ALA A 66 16.95 -6.50 10.00
C ALA A 66 18.34 -7.11 9.77
N GLU A 67 18.71 -7.38 8.53
CA GLU A 67 20.03 -7.93 8.15
C GLU A 67 21.13 -6.85 8.06
N GLU A 68 20.75 -5.58 7.90
CA GLU A 68 21.68 -4.44 7.86
C GLU A 68 22.09 -3.90 9.25
N LEU A 69 21.58 -4.50 10.34
CA LEU A 69 21.86 -4.15 11.75
C LEU A 69 22.85 -5.13 12.40
#